data_AF-A0A7J3XZ48-F1
#
_entry.id   AF-A0A7J3XZ48-F1
#
_cell.length_a   1.000
_cell.length_b   1.000
_cell.length_c   1.000
_cell.angle_alpha   90.00
_cell.angle_beta   90.00
_cell.angle_gamma   90.00
#
_symmetry.space_group_name_H-M   'P 1'
#
loop_
_entity.id
_entity.type
_entity.pdbx_description
1 polymer ?
#
loop_
_entity_poly.entity_id
_entity_poly.type
_entity_poly.pdbx_seq_one_letter_code
_entity_poly.pdbx_strand_id
1 'polypeptide(L)' 'MSTRGKPFKACRKCRSLVDKKVEICPVCGSREFTEEWEGVIIVIDPAKSVVAKELGLGGPGRYAIRVI' A
#
# COMPACT_ATOMS: atom_id res chain seq x y z
N MET A 1 21.49 -17.45 1.84
CA MET A 1 20.05 -17.09 1.71
C MET A 1 19.92 -15.58 1.67
N SER A 2 19.76 -14.99 0.49
CA SER A 2 19.48 -13.56 0.35
C SER A 2 18.34 -13.40 -0.65
N THR A 3 17.12 -13.72 -0.21
CA THR A 3 15.96 -13.11 -0.85
C THR A 3 15.93 -11.67 -0.33
N ARG A 4 16.35 -10.71 -1.15
CA ARG A 4 16.04 -9.30 -0.88
C ARG A 4 14.50 -9.21 -0.92
N GLY A 5 13.87 -9.36 0.25
CA GLY A 5 12.42 -9.29 0.38
C GLY A 5 11.90 -7.95 -0.11
N LYS A 6 10.60 -7.88 -0.43
CA LYS A 6 9.96 -6.62 -0.85
C LYS A 6 10.27 -5.53 0.21
N PRO A 7 10.68 -4.32 -0.21
CA PRO A 7 11.12 -3.28 0.73
C PRO A 7 9.97 -2.74 1.60
N PHE A 8 8.72 -2.95 1.15
CA PHE A 8 7.51 -2.47 1.81
C PHE A 8 6.66 -3.64 2.31
N LYS A 9 5.84 -3.36 3.32
CA LYS A 9 4.69 -4.19 3.72
C LYS A 9 3.39 -3.50 3.32
N ALA A 10 2.36 -4.29 3.01
CA ALA A 10 1.05 -3.78 2.64
C ALA A 10 0.11 -3.78 3.85
N CYS A 11 -0.67 -2.71 4.00
CA CYS A 11 -1.78 -2.69 4.96
C CYS A 11 -2.92 -3.58 4.45
N ARG A 12 -3.38 -4.54 5.26
CA ARG A 12 -4.48 -5.44 4.90
C ARG A 12 -5.81 -4.70 4.71
N LYS A 13 -6.00 -3.58 5.41
CA LYS A 13 -7.25 -2.80 5.38
C LYS A 13 -7.37 -1.84 4.20
N CYS A 14 -6.30 -1.13 3.84
CA CYS A 14 -6.36 -0.08 2.81
C CYS A 14 -5.37 -0.25 1.65
N ARG A 15 -4.59 -1.35 1.65
CA ARG A 15 -3.60 -1.70 0.62
C ARG A 15 -2.39 -0.75 0.52
N SER A 16 -2.24 0.23 1.39
CA SER A 16 -1.08 1.13 1.39
C SER A 16 0.22 0.36 1.61
N LEU A 17 1.23 0.63 0.79
CA LEU A 17 2.59 0.14 0.96
C LEU A 17 3.38 1.11 1.84
N VAL A 18 3.90 0.60 2.95
CA VAL A 18 4.64 1.37 3.94
C VAL A 18 5.96 0.68 4.28
N ASP A 19 6.91 1.44 4.82
CA ASP A 19 8.17 0.87 5.32
C ASP A 19 7.91 -0.18 6.40
N LYS A 20 8.75 -1.21 6.44
CA LYS A 20 8.59 -2.33 7.38
C LYS A 20 8.54 -1.90 8.85
N LYS A 21 9.19 -0.78 9.19
CA LYS A 21 9.26 -0.19 10.54
C LYS A 21 7.96 0.50 10.99
N VAL A 22 7.02 0.77 10.08
CA VAL A 22 5.77 1.46 10.41
C VAL A 22 4.85 0.55 11.22
N GLU A 23 4.51 0.93 12.45
CA GLU A 23 3.63 0.12 13.32
C GLU A 23 2.14 0.41 13.13
N ILE A 24 1.79 1.63 12.72
CA ILE A 24 0.41 2.08 12.51
C ILE A 24 0.31 2.67 11.10
N CYS A 25 -0.69 2.22 10.34
CA CYS A 25 -0.88 2.66 8.97
C CYS A 25 -1.22 4.16 8.95
N PRO A 26 -0.43 5.02 8.27
CA PRO A 26 -0.67 6.46 8.24
C PRO A 26 -1.92 6.84 7.43
N VAL A 27 -2.46 5.91 6.64
CA VAL A 27 -3.63 6.14 5.79
C VAL A 27 -4.95 5.80 6.50
N CYS A 28 -4.98 4.73 7.30
CA CYS A 28 -6.24 4.23 7.89
C CYS A 28 -6.18 3.87 9.38
N GLY A 29 -5.02 4.03 10.03
CA GLY A 29 -4.82 3.73 11.45
C GLY A 29 -4.74 2.24 11.82
N SER A 30 -4.87 1.32 10.85
CA SER A 30 -4.76 -0.12 11.10
C SER A 30 -3.32 -0.52 11.50
N ARG A 31 -3.20 -1.58 12.32
CA ARG A 31 -1.94 -2.23 12.66
C ARG A 31 -1.73 -3.57 11.93
N GLU A 32 -2.66 -3.91 11.04
CA GLU A 32 -2.65 -5.17 10.29
C GLU A 32 -1.93 -5.01 8.97
N PHE A 33 -0.81 -5.73 8.83
CA PHE A 33 0.04 -5.70 7.66
C PHE A 33 0.38 -7.11 7.17
N THR A 34 0.82 -7.19 5.92
CA THR A 34 1.38 -8.39 5.29
C THR A 34 2.62 -8.04 4.47
N GLU A 35 3.59 -8.95 4.44
CA GLU A 35 4.71 -8.87 3.49
C GLU A 35 4.37 -9.53 2.15
N GLU A 36 3.26 -10.28 2.10
CA GLU A 36 2.78 -10.97 0.91
C GLU A 36 1.76 -10.10 0.17
N TRP A 37 2.24 -9.38 -0.83
CA TRP A 37 1.42 -8.51 -1.67
C TRP A 37 1.99 -8.44 -3.09
N GLU A 38 1.18 -8.13 -4.09
CA GLU A 38 1.61 -8.10 -5.49
C GLU A 38 1.10 -6.87 -6.23
N GLY A 39 1.89 -6.44 -7.22
CA GLY A 39 1.65 -5.24 -8.00
C GLY A 39 1.85 -3.95 -7.18
N VAL A 40 2.23 -2.88 -7.86
CA VAL A 40 2.38 -1.56 -7.25
C VAL A 40 1.61 -0.54 -8.08
N ILE A 41 0.79 0.24 -7.41
CA ILE A 41 0.18 1.46 -7.95
C ILE A 41 0.80 2.63 -7.20
N ILE A 42 1.26 3.63 -7.95
CA ILE A 42 1.74 4.89 -7.39
C ILE A 42 0.74 5.96 -7.78
N VAL A 43 0.03 6.50 -6.79
CA VAL A 43 -0.90 7.61 -6.98
C VAL A 43 -0.18 8.90 -6.63
N ILE A 44 -0.01 9.77 -7.62
CA ILE A 44 0.60 11.10 -7.43
C ILE A 44 -0.47 12.14 -7.08
N ASP A 45 -1.54 12.20 -7.88
CA ASP A 45 -2.67 13.10 -7.67
C ASP A 45 -3.99 12.28 -7.76
N PRO A 46 -4.62 11.95 -6.61
CA PRO A 46 -5.88 11.22 -6.59
C PRO A 46 -7.03 11.93 -7.31
N ALA A 47 -7.04 13.27 -7.31
CA ALA A 47 -8.13 14.05 -7.92
C ALA A 47 -8.12 13.95 -9.44
N LYS A 48 -6.95 13.75 -10.05
CA LYS A 48 -6.77 13.59 -11.51
C LYS A 48 -6.62 12.14 -11.97
N SER A 49 -6.47 11.19 -11.05
CA SER A 49 -6.27 9.78 -11.39
C SER A 49 -7.59 9.02 -11.44
N VAL A 50 -7.99 8.59 -12.64
CA VAL A 50 -9.14 7.68 -12.83
C VAL A 50 -8.92 6.39 -12.06
N VAL A 51 -7.71 5.81 -12.13
CA VAL A 51 -7.37 4.58 -11.41
C VAL A 51 -7.52 4.74 -9.90
N ALA A 52 -7.10 5.89 -9.34
CA ALA A 52 -7.25 6.13 -7.91
C ALA A 52 -8.72 6.24 -7.49
N LYS A 53 -9.57 6.88 -8.32
CA LYS A 53 -11.01 7.01 -8.06
C LYS A 53 -11.72 5.67 -8.12
N GLU A 54 -11.50 4.89 -9.17
CA GLU A 54 -12.09 3.56 -9.35
C GLU A 54 -11.69 2.61 -8.21
N LEU A 55 -10.46 2.73 -7.71
CA LEU A 55 -9.97 1.89 -6.61
C LEU A 55 -10.26 2.47 -5.21
N GLY A 56 -10.90 3.64 -5.09
CA GLY A 56 -11.18 4.28 -3.81
C GLY A 56 -9.92 4.64 -3.01
N LEU A 57 -8.81 4.97 -3.69
CA LEU A 57 -7.55 5.35 -3.07
C LEU A 57 -7.59 6.84 -2.67
N GLY A 58 -7.88 7.10 -1.40
CA GLY A 58 -8.15 8.44 -0.88
C GLY A 58 -6.95 9.39 -0.73
N GLY A 59 -5.73 8.97 -1.08
CA GLY A 59 -4.53 9.78 -0.89
C GLY A 59 -3.40 9.45 -1.87
N PRO A 60 -2.45 10.39 -2.04
CA PRO A 60 -1.22 10.11 -2.77
C PRO A 60 -0.38 9.09 -2.01
N GLY A 61 0.26 8.18 -2.73
CA GLY A 61 1.07 7.15 -2.11
C GLY A 61 1.25 5.91 -2.96
N ARG A 62 1.85 4.89 -2.35
CA ARG A 62 2.07 3.58 -2.96
C ARG A 62 1.05 2.60 -2.40
N TYR A 63 0.42 1.82 -3.28
CA TYR A 63 -0.60 0.85 -2.93
C TYR A 63 -0.32 -0.47 -3.63
N ALA A 64 -0.63 -1.58 -2.96
CA ALA A 64 -0.60 -2.91 -3.56
C ALA A 64 -1.86 -3.15 -4.38
N ILE A 65 -1.73 -3.86 -5.50
CA ILE A 65 -2.89 -4.30 -6.29
C ILE A 65 -3.59 -5.45 -5.58
N ARG A 66 -2.81 -6.45 -5.14
CA ARG A 66 -3.27 -7.62 -4.41
C ARG A 66 -2.57 -7.71 -3.06
N VAL A 67 -3.32 -8.02 -2.01
CA VAL A 67 -2.83 -8.19 -0.64
C VAL A 67 -3.28 -9.58 -0.16
N ILE A 68 -2.36 -10.38 0.37
CA ILE A 68 -2.56 -11.78 0.78
C ILE A 68 -2.43 -11.90 2.30
#